data_AF-A0A8H7UG29-F1
#
_entry.id   AF-A0A8H7UG29-F1
#
_cell.length_a   1.000
_cell.length_b   1.000
_cell.length_c   1.000
_cell.angle_alpha   90.00
_cell.angle_beta   90.00
_cell.angle_gamma   90.00
#
_symmetry.space_group_name_H-M   'P 1'
#
loop_
_entity.id
_entity.type
_entity.pdbx_description
1 polymer ?
#
loop_
_entity_poly.entity_id
_entity_poly.type
_entity_poly.pdbx_seq_one_letter_code
_entity_poly.pdbx_strand_id
1 'polypeptide(L)'
;MSASLSLKQIFEKSQLLTTHISNPELPPLDRGLDQIEHLSQNLAPNADGNSNPIDIRAHYFLAKGGVNAQAMARHLDTVKLTSTFDLRRPVHDTDIDGYLKQEHQRVIAHTIEAGR
;
A
#
# COMPACT_ATOMS: atom_id res chain seq x y z
N MET A 1 5.27 -20.96 -4.28
CA MET A 1 4.76 -21.10 -2.90
C MET A 1 5.00 -19.79 -2.17
N SER A 2 4.05 -18.84 -2.17
CA SER A 2 4.15 -17.68 -1.29
C SER A 2 3.75 -18.14 0.10
N ALA A 3 4.67 -18.03 1.06
CA ALA A 3 4.36 -18.31 2.45
C ALA A 3 3.20 -17.38 2.86
N SER A 4 2.07 -17.95 3.24
CA SER A 4 0.97 -17.21 3.86
C SER A 4 1.51 -16.59 5.15
N LEU A 5 1.95 -15.33 5.08
CA LEU A 5 2.43 -14.61 6.24
C LEU A 5 1.32 -14.64 7.30
N SER A 6 1.65 -15.13 8.49
CA SER A 6 0.72 -15.11 9.61
C SER A 6 0.29 -13.67 9.88
N LEU A 7 -0.98 -13.44 10.24
CA LEU A 7 -1.49 -12.10 10.60
C LEU A 7 -0.59 -11.40 11.64
N LYS A 8 0.00 -12.16 12.56
CA LYS A 8 0.96 -11.67 13.55
C LYS A 8 2.24 -11.11 12.90
N GLN A 9 2.76 -11.77 11.88
CA GLN A 9 3.95 -11.33 11.14
C GLN A 9 3.65 -10.07 10.31
N ILE A 10 2.43 -9.93 9.78
CA ILE A 10 2.00 -8.72 9.09
C ILE A 10 1.90 -7.55 10.07
N PHE A 11 1.31 -7.79 11.24
CA PHE A 11 1.20 -6.80 12.31
C PHE A 11 2.56 -6.31 12.78
N GLU A 12 3.48 -7.23 13.08
CA GLU A 12 4.85 -6.90 13.50
C GLU A 12 5.61 -6.09 12.43
N LYS A 13 5.50 -6.50 11.16
CA LYS A 13 6.08 -5.74 10.04
C LYS A 13 5.48 -4.35 9.89
N SER A 14 4.16 -4.21 10.04
CA SER A 14 3.46 -2.92 10.01
C SER A 14 3.94 -2.01 11.14
N GLN A 15 4.12 -2.57 12.34
CA GLN A 15 4.62 -1.84 13.50
C GLN A 15 6.05 -1.34 13.23
N LEU A 16 6.94 -2.21 12.75
CA LEU A 16 8.31 -1.83 12.38
C LEU A 16 8.35 -0.72 11.32
N LEU A 17 7.52 -0.80 10.27
CA LEU A 17 7.44 0.24 9.26
C LEU A 17 6.94 1.57 9.82
N THR A 18 6.08 1.56 10.84
CA THR A 18 5.50 2.79 11.42
C THR A 18 6.36 3.39 12.54
N THR A 19 7.37 2.66 13.05
CA THR A 19 8.23 3.13 14.16
C THR A 19 8.91 4.46 13.89
N HIS A 20 9.36 4.73 12.66
CA HIS A 20 10.02 5.99 12.29
C HIS A 20 9.06 7.19 12.17
N ILE A 21 7.75 6.93 12.08
CA ILE A 21 6.68 7.93 11.99
C ILE A 21 6.06 8.16 13.39
N SER A 22 6.09 7.15 14.25
CA SER A 22 5.64 7.25 15.63
C SER A 22 6.61 8.10 16.44
N ASN A 23 6.23 9.36 16.64
CA ASN A 23 6.88 10.23 17.60
C ASN A 23 6.64 9.68 19.01
N PRO A 24 7.68 9.43 19.83
CA PRO A 24 7.53 8.84 21.16
C PRO A 24 6.77 9.74 22.16
N GLU A 25 6.61 11.03 21.84
CA GLU A 25 5.84 12.01 22.62
C GLU A 25 4.32 11.98 22.34
N LEU A 26 3.88 11.21 21.34
CA LEU A 26 2.47 11.15 20.94
C LEU A 26 1.89 9.75 21.20
N PRO A 27 0.65 9.66 21.71
CA PRO A 27 0.02 8.37 21.96
C PRO A 27 -0.15 7.59 20.64
N PRO A 28 0.01 6.25 20.69
CA PRO A 28 -0.19 5.40 19.52
C PRO A 28 -1.63 5.52 19.04
N LEU A 29 -1.80 5.65 17.73
CA LEU A 29 -3.09 5.90 17.12
C LEU A 29 -3.69 4.60 16.58
N ASP A 30 -4.62 4.00 17.31
CA ASP A 30 -5.39 2.86 16.81
C ASP A 30 -6.50 3.35 15.88
N ARG A 31 -6.35 3.08 14.58
CA ARG A 31 -7.38 3.39 13.56
C ARG A 31 -8.13 2.12 13.19
N GLY A 32 -9.46 2.21 13.16
CA GLY A 32 -10.31 1.14 12.63
C GLY A 32 -10.21 1.03 11.10
N LEU A 33 -10.63 -0.12 10.54
CA LEU A 33 -10.57 -0.37 9.09
C LEU A 33 -11.34 0.67 8.27
N ASP A 34 -12.55 1.02 8.69
CA ASP A 34 -13.38 2.03 8.01
C ASP A 34 -12.68 3.41 7.99
N GLN A 35 -11.98 3.76 9.08
CA GLN A 35 -11.24 5.02 9.16
C GLN A 35 -10.01 5.01 8.24
N ILE A 36 -9.33 3.86 8.13
CA ILE A 36 -8.19 3.70 7.22
C ILE A 36 -8.67 3.83 5.77
N GLU A 37 -9.80 3.23 5.42
CA GLU A 37 -10.39 3.31 4.09
C GLU A 37 -10.75 4.74 3.71
N HIS A 38 -11.47 5.46 4.59
CA HIS A 38 -11.81 6.86 4.36
C HIS A 38 -10.57 7.75 4.18
N LEU A 39 -9.51 7.52 4.97
CA LEU A 39 -8.26 8.26 4.83
C LEU A 39 -7.54 7.91 3.52
N SER A 40 -7.52 6.63 3.14
CA SER A 40 -6.96 6.19 1.87
C SER A 40 -7.68 6.84 0.69
N GLN A 41 -9.01 6.89 0.72
CA GLN A 41 -9.82 7.51 -0.31
C GLN A 41 -9.62 9.02 -0.37
N ASN A 42 -9.42 9.69 0.77
CA ASN A 42 -9.10 11.12 0.83
C ASN A 42 -7.66 11.43 0.42
N LEU A 43 -6.72 10.51 0.61
CA LEU A 43 -5.31 10.67 0.23
C LEU A 43 -5.08 10.40 -1.26
N ALA A 44 -5.81 9.45 -1.86
CA ALA A 44 -5.72 9.11 -3.28
C ALA A 44 -5.76 10.33 -4.23
N PRO A 45 -6.71 11.30 -4.11
CA PRO A 45 -6.73 12.49 -4.98
C PRO A 45 -5.65 13.52 -4.65
N ASN A 46 -5.00 13.43 -3.48
CA ASN A 46 -3.91 14.33 -3.08
C ASN A 46 -2.52 13.78 -3.44
N ALA A 47 -2.42 12.48 -3.76
CA ALA A 47 -1.19 11.85 -4.23
C ALA A 47 -0.83 12.28 -5.66
N ASP A 48 -1.84 12.58 -6.48
CA ASP A 48 -1.70 13.15 -7.82
C ASP A 48 -1.46 14.66 -7.73
N GLY A 49 -0.34 15.06 -7.12
CA GLY A 49 0.30 16.37 -7.30
C GLY A 49 -0.65 17.54 -7.46
N ASN A 50 -1.55 17.77 -6.49
CA ASN A 50 -2.33 19.00 -6.51
C ASN A 50 -1.40 20.14 -6.06
N SER A 51 -0.75 20.74 -7.06
CA SER A 51 -0.06 22.02 -6.97
C SER A 51 -1.09 23.08 -6.60
N ASN A 52 -1.49 23.12 -5.33
CA ASN A 52 -2.09 24.31 -4.78
C ASN A 52 -1.14 25.47 -5.10
N PRO A 53 -1.66 26.64 -5.52
CA PRO A 53 -0.83 27.80 -5.77
C PRO A 53 -0.15 28.14 -4.44
N ILE A 54 1.11 27.69 -4.33
CA ILE A 54 2.18 28.11 -3.43
C ILE A 54 1.77 29.44 -2.76
N ASP A 55 1.19 29.34 -1.55
CA ASP A 55 0.71 30.51 -0.83
C ASP A 55 1.93 31.36 -0.51
N ILE A 56 2.01 32.55 -1.11
CA ILE A 56 3.16 33.46 -1.04
C ILE A 56 3.54 33.74 0.42
N ARG A 57 2.56 33.75 1.34
CA ARG A 57 2.79 33.93 2.78
C ARG A 57 3.53 32.75 3.40
N ALA A 58 3.15 31.52 3.03
CA ALA A 58 3.83 30.31 3.48
C ALA A 58 5.28 30.27 2.94
N HIS A 59 5.49 30.67 1.68
CA HIS A 59 6.83 30.74 1.10
C HIS A 59 7.73 31.75 1.81
N TYR A 60 7.19 32.94 2.10
CA TYR A 60 7.95 33.96 2.82
C TYR A 60 8.28 33.53 4.27
N PHE A 61 7.33 32.89 4.95
CA PHE A 61 7.55 32.36 6.30
C PHE A 61 8.64 31.28 6.33
N LEU A 62 8.62 30.36 5.38
CA LEU A 62 9.64 29.30 5.25
C LEU A 62 11.02 29.88 4.93
N ALA A 63 11.09 30.85 4.02
CA ALA A 63 12.34 31.52 3.67
C ALA A 63 12.92 32.28 4.87
N LYS A 64 12.09 32.90 5.70
CA LYS A 64 12.51 33.53 6.96
C LYS A 64 13.09 32.51 7.95
N GLY A 65 12.59 31.27 7.92
CA GLY A 65 13.13 30.13 8.67
C GLY A 65 14.36 29.48 8.02
N GLY A 66 14.90 30.02 6.92
CA GLY A 66 16.03 29.46 6.19
C GLY A 66 15.68 28.30 5.25
N VAL A 67 14.39 27.99 5.07
CA VAL A 67 13.91 26.87 4.26
C VAL A 67 13.55 27.37 2.85
N ASN A 68 14.30 26.93 1.84
CA ASN A 68 13.99 27.21 0.44
C ASN A 68 13.00 26.17 -0.12
N ALA A 69 11.71 26.44 0.06
CA ALA A 69 10.63 25.57 -0.40
C ALA A 69 10.67 25.30 -1.92
N GLN A 70 11.18 26.25 -2.71
CA GLN A 70 11.22 26.11 -4.17
C GLN A 70 12.36 25.19 -4.64
N ALA A 71 13.50 25.20 -3.95
CA ALA A 71 14.56 24.22 -4.18
C ALA A 71 14.10 22.81 -3.75
N MET A 72 13.42 22.70 -2.62
CA MET A 72 12.87 21.42 -2.14
C MET A 72 11.79 20.86 -3.06
N ALA A 73 10.88 21.69 -3.57
CA ALA A 73 9.87 21.28 -4.55
C ALA A 73 10.51 20.68 -5.81
N ARG A 74 11.57 21.30 -6.34
CA ARG A 74 12.33 20.75 -7.49
C ARG A 74 12.98 19.40 -7.16
N HIS A 75 13.47 19.21 -5.94
CA HIS A 75 13.99 17.91 -5.51
C HIS A 75 12.89 16.87 -5.39
N LEU A 76 11.71 17.23 -4.88
CA LEU A 76 10.56 16.34 -4.80
C LEU A 76 10.02 15.95 -6.19
N ASP A 77 10.02 16.85 -7.17
CA ASP A 77 9.64 16.53 -8.56
C ASP A 77 10.57 15.48 -9.19
N THR A 78 11.85 15.47 -8.82
CA THR A 78 12.80 14.43 -9.28
C THR A 78 12.61 13.09 -8.58
N VAL A 79 11.98 13.09 -7.40
CA VAL A 79 11.62 11.87 -6.67
C VAL A 79 10.26 11.41 -7.18
N LYS A 80 10.26 10.52 -8.18
CA LYS A 80 9.04 9.83 -8.63
C LYS A 80 8.44 8.98 -7.51
N LEU A 81 7.61 9.59 -6.67
CA LEU A 81 6.77 8.93 -5.66
C LEU A 81 5.75 7.97 -6.29
N THR A 82 5.58 8.02 -7.62
CA THR A 82 4.74 7.13 -8.43
C THR A 82 5.10 5.65 -8.24
N SER A 83 6.38 5.32 -8.01
CA SER A 83 6.80 3.92 -7.82
C SER A 83 6.44 3.34 -6.44
N THR A 84 6.15 4.18 -5.45
CA THR A 84 5.87 3.72 -4.08
C THR A 84 4.46 3.14 -3.96
N PHE A 85 3.55 3.55 -4.86
CA PHE A 85 2.15 3.12 -4.91
C PHE A 85 1.78 2.49 -6.25
N ASP A 86 2.70 1.76 -6.88
CA ASP A 86 2.27 0.76 -7.86
C ASP A 86 1.38 -0.24 -7.11
N LEU A 87 0.06 -0.04 -7.19
CA LEU A 87 -0.92 -1.08 -6.87
C LEU A 87 -0.55 -2.24 -7.79
N ARG A 88 0.21 -3.21 -7.28
CA ARG A 88 0.39 -4.50 -7.94
C ARG A 88 -1.02 -4.98 -8.20
N ARG A 89 -1.44 -4.96 -9.47
CA ARG A 89 -2.72 -5.52 -9.89
C ARG A 89 -2.79 -6.91 -9.27
N PRO A 90 -3.91 -7.30 -8.66
CA PRO A 90 -4.06 -8.67 -8.18
C PRO A 90 -3.68 -9.59 -9.34
N VAL A 91 -2.68 -10.45 -9.12
CA VAL A 91 -2.21 -11.39 -10.14
C VAL A 91 -3.38 -12.33 -10.42
N HIS A 92 -4.08 -12.12 -11.53
CA HIS A 92 -5.22 -12.91 -11.97
C HIS A 92 -4.78 -14.24 -12.62
N ASP A 93 -3.72 -14.88 -12.13
CA ASP A 93 -3.15 -16.08 -12.76
C ASP A 93 -3.46 -17.35 -11.94
N THR A 94 -4.68 -17.49 -11.43
CA THR A 94 -5.15 -18.81 -11.02
C THR A 94 -6.50 -19.05 -11.69
N ASP A 95 -6.48 -19.83 -12.77
CA ASP A 95 -7.67 -20.39 -13.40
C ASP A 95 -8.25 -21.46 -12.47
N ILE A 96 -8.98 -20.99 -11.45
CA ILE A 96 -9.63 -21.85 -10.44
C ILE A 96 -10.61 -22.81 -11.14
N ASP A 97 -11.30 -22.33 -12.18
CA ASP A 97 -12.26 -23.13 -12.93
C ASP A 97 -11.58 -24.27 -13.71
N GLY A 98 -10.43 -24.00 -14.32
CA GLY A 98 -9.59 -25.00 -14.96
C GLY A 98 -9.06 -26.04 -13.97
N TYR A 99 -8.58 -25.60 -12.80
CA TYR A 99 -8.11 -26.49 -11.74
C TYR A 99 -9.22 -27.41 -11.21
N LEU A 100 -10.42 -26.86 -10.95
CA LEU A 100 -11.55 -27.65 -10.45
C LEU A 100 -12.01 -28.71 -11.47
N LYS A 101 -12.06 -28.34 -12.76
CA LYS A 101 -12.37 -29.29 -13.84
C LYS A 101 -11.34 -30.42 -13.92
N GLN A 102 -10.06 -30.09 -13.80
CA GLN A 102 -8.98 -31.06 -13.84
C GLN A 102 -9.02 -32.00 -12.62
N GLU A 103 -9.18 -31.47 -11.40
CA GLU A 103 -9.27 -32.30 -10.20
C GLU A 103 -10.49 -33.20 -10.23
N HIS A 104 -11.64 -32.71 -10.69
CA HIS A 104 -12.83 -33.54 -10.86
C HIS A 104 -12.57 -34.73 -11.81
N GLN A 105 -11.94 -34.47 -12.97
CA GLN A 105 -11.58 -35.53 -13.91
C GLN A 105 -10.59 -36.53 -13.31
N ARG A 106 -9.61 -36.04 -12.52
CA ARG A 106 -8.61 -36.87 -11.85
C ARG A 106 -9.25 -37.77 -10.79
N VAL A 107 -10.21 -37.26 -10.03
CA VAL A 107 -10.96 -38.05 -9.03
C VAL A 107 -11.77 -39.15 -9.71
N ILE A 108 -12.46 -38.86 -10.81
CA ILE A 108 -13.21 -39.88 -11.57
C ILE A 108 -12.28 -40.98 -12.10
N ALA A 109 -11.13 -40.61 -12.67
CA ALA A 109 -10.17 -41.60 -13.14
C ALA A 109 -9.67 -42.50 -12.00
N HIS A 110 -9.34 -41.90 -10.86
CA HIS A 110 -8.89 -42.64 -9.68
C HIS A 110 -9.96 -43.57 -9.10
N THR A 111 -11.25 -43.16 -9.09
CA THR A 111 -12.32 -44.04 -8.58
C THR A 111 -12.59 -45.22 -9.50
N ILE A 112 -12.45 -45.05 -10.82
CA ILE A 112 -12.55 -46.15 -11.78
C ILE A 112 -11.39 -47.12 -11.62
N GLU A 113 -10.16 -46.62 -11.47
CA GLU A 113 -8.98 -47.46 -11.25
C GLU A 113 -9.03 -48.21 -9.92
N ALA A 114 -9.52 -47.58 -8.85
CA ALA A 114 -9.67 -48.20 -7.54
C ALA A 114 -10.82 -49.23 -7.46
N GLY A 115 -11.80 -49.14 -8.37
CA GLY A 115 -12.94 -50.06 -8.46
C GLY A 115 -12.67 -51.31 -9.31
N ARG A 116 -11.46 -51.46 -9.86
CA ARG A 116 -11.04 -52.59 -10.69
C ARG A 116 -10.12 -53.53 -9.91
#